data_AF-A0ABD5CSY2-F1
#
_entry.id   AF-A0ABD5CSY2-F1
#
_cell.length_a   1.000
_cell.length_b   1.000
_cell.length_c   1.000
_cell.angle_alpha   90.00
_cell.angle_beta   90.00
_cell.angle_gamma   90.00
#
_symmetry.space_group_name_H-M   'P 1'
#
loop_
_entity.id
_entity.type
_entity.pdbx_description
1 polymer ?
#
loop_
_entity_poly.entity_id
_entity_poly.type
_entity_poly.pdbx_seq_one_letter_code
_entity_poly.pdbx_strand_id
1 'polypeptide(L)' 'MAEKKRITELYGVQLAPRVMVRPKASVSVATEREKSDVLRSARLVISEHREVLIALKDR' A
#
# COMPACT_ATOMS: atom_id res chain seq x y z
N MET A 1 24.19 -7.24 -2.75
CA MET A 1 23.09 -6.31 -3.06
C MET A 1 23.26 -5.10 -2.16
N ALA A 2 23.36 -3.90 -2.72
CA ALA A 2 23.61 -2.69 -1.94
C ALA A 2 22.45 -2.44 -0.95
N GLU A 3 22.78 -2.18 0.31
CA GLU A 3 21.83 -1.86 1.36
C GLU A 3 21.18 -0.51 1.02
N LYS A 4 19.96 -0.54 0.44
CA LYS A 4 19.21 0.67 0.11
C LYS A 4 18.94 1.44 1.41
N LYS A 5 19.41 2.68 1.51
CA LYS A 5 19.11 3.58 2.63
C LYS A 5 17.59 3.70 2.78
N ARG A 6 17.07 3.38 3.97
CA ARG A 6 15.64 3.48 4.28
C ARG A 6 15.23 4.95 4.26
N ILE A 7 14.16 5.25 3.52
CA ILE A 7 13.58 6.58 3.47
C ILE A 7 12.82 6.83 4.78
N THR A 8 13.14 7.93 5.47
CA THR A 8 12.51 8.34 6.73
C THR A 8 11.57 9.53 6.60
N GLU A 9 11.57 10.19 5.44
CA GLU A 9 10.78 11.39 5.14
C GLU A 9 10.30 11.37 3.69
N LEU A 10 9.05 11.76 3.44
CA LEU A 10 8.45 11.83 2.11
C LEU A 10 7.59 13.10 1.99
N TYR A 11 7.88 13.95 0.99
CA TYR A 11 7.19 15.24 0.77
C TYR A 11 7.08 16.11 2.04
N GLY A 12 8.14 16.18 2.87
CA GLY A 12 8.14 16.97 4.11
C GLY A 12 7.44 16.31 5.29
N VAL A 13 6.95 15.07 5.14
CA VAL A 13 6.26 14.32 6.20
C VAL A 13 7.16 13.20 6.70
N GLN A 14 7.36 13.16 8.02
CA GLN A 14 8.13 12.10 8.67
C GLN A 14 7.36 10.78 8.67
N LEU A 15 7.98 9.72 8.16
CA LEU A 15 7.32 8.43 7.99
C LEU A 15 7.37 7.61 9.28
N ALA A 16 6.20 7.29 9.83
CA ALA A 16 6.07 6.40 10.99
C ALA A 16 6.70 5.01 10.72
N PRO A 17 7.24 4.32 11.74
CA PRO A 17 7.79 2.97 11.60
C PRO A 17 6.80 2.01 10.90
N ARG A 18 7.31 1.17 10.00
CA ARG A 18 6.48 0.20 9.27
C ARG A 18 5.99 -0.88 10.25
N VAL A 19 4.68 -0.92 10.48
CA VAL A 19 4.04 -1.99 11.26
C VAL A 19 3.48 -3.02 10.29
N MET A 20 4.02 -4.24 10.31
CA MET A 20 3.44 -5.36 9.57
C MET A 20 2.19 -5.86 10.31
N VAL A 21 1.03 -5.42 9.86
CA VAL A 21 -0.25 -5.96 10.35
C VAL A 21 -0.50 -7.29 9.63
N ARG A 22 -0.45 -8.40 10.38
CA ARG A 22 -0.96 -9.68 9.88
C ARG A 22 -2.49 -9.67 10.03
N PRO A 23 -3.26 -9.71 8.93
CA PRO A 23 -4.71 -9.76 9.04
C PRO A 23 -5.10 -11.04 9.80
N LYS A 24 -5.88 -10.89 10.88
CA LYS A 24 -6.36 -12.00 11.70
C LYS A 24 -7.47 -12.80 11.02
N ALA A 25 -8.09 -12.23 10.00
CA ALA A 25 -9.14 -12.85 9.21
C ALA A 25 -8.83 -12.64 7.72
N SER A 26 -8.99 -13.69 6.93
CA SER A 26 -9.09 -13.56 5.48
C SER A 26 -10.45 -12.94 5.16
N VAL A 27 -10.46 -11.73 4.59
CA VAL A 27 -11.68 -11.16 4.03
C VAL A 27 -12.01 -11.97 2.76
N SER A 28 -12.88 -12.97 2.91
CA SER A 28 -13.50 -13.62 1.76
C SER A 28 -14.54 -12.64 1.23
N VAL A 29 -14.30 -12.11 0.04
CA VAL A 29 -15.31 -11.33 -0.68
C VAL A 29 -16.42 -12.31 -1.09
N ALA A 30 -17.63 -12.09 -0.58
CA ALA A 30 -18.72 -13.07 -0.60
C ALA A 30 -19.28 -13.28 -2.01
N THR A 31 -19.13 -12.30 -2.91
CA THR A 31 -19.64 -12.36 -4.29
C THR A 31 -18.65 -11.84 -5.33
N GLU A 32 -18.81 -12.27 -6.59
CA GLU A 32 -17.99 -11.80 -7.73
C GLU A 32 -18.14 -10.29 -7.97
N ARG A 33 -19.32 -9.72 -7.70
CA ARG A 33 -19.56 -8.28 -7.81
C ARG A 33 -18.71 -7.50 -6.81
N GLU A 34 -18.69 -7.92 -5.54
CA GLU A 34 -17.88 -7.28 -4.51
C GLU A 34 -16.38 -7.42 -4.80
N LYS A 35 -15.91 -8.55 -5.35
CA LYS A 35 -14.52 -8.69 -5.82
C LYS A 35 -14.19 -7.65 -6.88
N SER A 36 -15.08 -7.48 -7.86
CA SER A 36 -14.87 -6.53 -8.96
C SER A 36 -14.82 -5.08 -8.47
N ASP A 37 -15.64 -4.73 -7.49
CA ASP A 37 -15.68 -3.40 -6.89
C ASP A 37 -14.42 -3.12 -6.06
N VAL A 38 -13.96 -4.10 -5.26
CA VAL A 38 -12.68 -4.00 -4.52
C VAL A 38 -11.51 -3.80 -5.47
N LEU A 39 -11.44 -4.58 -6.56
CA LEU A 39 -10.38 -4.44 -7.57
C LEU A 39 -10.43 -3.07 -8.26
N ARG A 40 -11.62 -2.56 -8.55
CA ARG A 40 -11.80 -1.22 -9.15
C ARG A 40 -11.31 -0.13 -8.21
N SER A 41 -11.74 -0.14 -6.95
CA SER A 41 -11.33 0.83 -5.94
C SER A 41 -9.82 0.78 -5.68
N ALA A 42 -9.24 -0.43 -5.62
CA ALA A 42 -7.79 -0.57 -5.48
C ALA A 42 -7.03 0.06 -6.67
N ARG A 43 -7.52 -0.13 -7.90
CA ARG A 43 -6.90 0.49 -9.09
C ARG A 43 -6.97 2.02 -9.05
N LEU A 44 -8.10 2.60 -8.61
CA LEU A 44 -8.24 4.05 -8.47
C LEU A 44 -7.23 4.62 -7.49
N VAL A 45 -7.14 4.04 -6.28
CA VAL A 45 -6.16 4.43 -5.25
C VAL A 45 -4.73 4.32 -5.78
N ILE A 46 -4.41 3.23 -6.49
CA ILE A 46 -3.07 3.05 -7.08
C ILE A 46 -2.78 4.11 -8.15
N SER A 47 -3.77 4.46 -8.99
CA SER A 47 -3.57 5.48 -10.03
C SER A 47 -3.37 6.89 -9.45
N GLU A 48 -4.13 7.25 -8.43
CA GLU A 48 -4.07 8.58 -7.80
C GLU A 48 -2.80 8.76 -6.95
N HIS A 49 -2.31 7.68 -6.32
CA HIS A 49 -1.21 7.75 -5.36
C HIS A 49 0.03 6.97 -5.81
N ARG A 50 0.19 6.75 -7.12
CA ARG A 50 1.25 5.89 -7.68
C ARG A 50 2.66 6.26 -7.19
N GLU A 51 3.00 7.54 -7.23
CA GLU A 51 4.34 8.03 -6.84
C GLU A 51 4.62 7.80 -5.36
N VAL A 52 3.64 8.11 -4.51
CA VAL A 52 3.70 7.88 -3.06
C VAL A 52 3.85 6.39 -2.75
N LEU A 53 3.07 5.53 -3.42
CA LEU A 53 3.14 4.09 -3.22
C LEU A 53 4.48 3.49 -3.67
N ILE A 54 5.06 4.00 -4.77
CA ILE A 54 6.41 3.61 -5.21
C ILE A 54 7.45 4.03 -4.17
N ALA A 55 7.39 5.28 -3.70
CA ALA A 55 8.31 5.78 -2.69
C ALA A 55 8.22 5.00 -1.36
N LEU A 56 7.01 4.59 -0.96
CA LEU A 56 6.79 3.76 0.22
C LEU A 56 7.21 2.28 0.03
N LYS A 57 7.18 1.77 -1.20
CA LYS A 57 7.64 0.40 -1.52
C LYS A 57 9.17 0.28 -1.40
N ASP A 58 9.90 1.32 -1.80
CA ASP A 58 11.37 1.34 -1.77
C ASP A 58 11.97 1.60 -0.37
N ARG A 59 11.11 1.75 0.66
CA ARG A 59 11.45 1.82 2.09
C ARG A 59 11.47 0.45 2.77
#